data_AF-A0A958IWD9-F1
#
_entry.id   AF-A0A958IWD9-F1
#
_cell.length_a   1.000
_cell.length_b   1.000
_cell.length_c   1.000
_cell.angle_alpha   90.00
_cell.angle_beta   90.00
_cell.angle_gamma   90.00
#
_symmetry.space_group_name_H-M   'P 1'
#
loop_
_entity.id
_entity.type
_entity.pdbx_description
1 polymer ?
#
loop_
_entity_poly.entity_id
_entity_poly.type
_entity_poly.pdbx_seq_one_letter_code
_entity_poly.pdbx_strand_id
1 'polypeptide(L)'
;GVDFHDLGCSIRLFNRRILEKVSIYGDQHRFLPILAHRYGYKVREVPLAQSKQDIYQKLYPMGVYSRRLLDLLSIFFLVKFTRKPLRFFGLTGLSSLLAGGIYTGYLVFQRLYMGVALADRPALLLGLLLIVLGI
;
A
#
# COMPACT_ATOMS: atom_id res chain seq x y z
N GLY A 1 -8.34 -3.80 -19.08
CA GLY A 1 -8.57 -2.88 -17.96
C GLY A 1 -9.75 -2.00 -18.33
N VAL A 2 -10.58 -1.62 -17.37
CA VAL A 2 -11.65 -0.65 -17.65
C VAL A 2 -11.04 0.73 -17.51
N ASP A 3 -11.20 1.52 -18.57
CA ASP A 3 -10.78 2.91 -18.58
C ASP A 3 -11.95 3.77 -18.09
N PHE A 4 -11.73 4.51 -17.01
CA PHE A 4 -12.70 5.41 -16.40
C PHE A 4 -12.19 6.83 -16.60
N HIS A 5 -12.99 7.70 -17.23
CA HIS A 5 -12.63 9.09 -17.44
C HIS A 5 -12.74 9.91 -16.15
N ASP A 6 -13.72 9.61 -15.29
CA ASP A 6 -13.94 10.36 -14.05
C ASP A 6 -14.32 9.44 -12.88
N LEU A 7 -13.29 9.00 -12.17
CA LEU A 7 -13.42 8.29 -10.89
C LEU A 7 -13.70 9.24 -9.72
N GLY A 8 -13.58 10.55 -9.91
CA GLY A 8 -13.73 11.57 -8.88
C GLY A 8 -15.16 12.06 -8.71
N CYS A 9 -16.05 11.77 -9.65
CA CYS A 9 -17.45 12.17 -9.60
C CYS A 9 -18.11 11.70 -8.28
N SER A 10 -18.77 12.63 -7.58
CA SER A 10 -19.48 12.40 -6.33
C SER A 10 -20.85 11.74 -6.54
N ILE A 11 -21.47 11.97 -7.71
CA ILE A 11 -22.79 11.44 -8.04
C ILE A 11 -22.64 10.03 -8.61
N ARG A 12 -23.22 9.05 -7.93
CA ARG A 12 -23.13 7.64 -8.31
C ARG A 12 -24.42 6.91 -7.97
N LEU A 13 -24.81 5.98 -8.82
CA LEU A 13 -25.97 5.11 -8.63
C LEU A 13 -25.47 3.67 -8.45
N PHE A 14 -25.85 3.06 -7.33
CA PHE A 14 -25.47 1.69 -6.99
C PHE A 14 -26.70 0.85 -6.70
N ASN A 15 -26.66 -0.42 -7.09
CA ASN A 15 -27.59 -1.40 -6.55
C ASN A 15 -27.18 -1.73 -5.11
N ARG A 16 -28.16 -1.86 -4.20
CA ARG A 16 -27.95 -2.23 -2.79
C ARG A 16 -27.01 -3.43 -2.61
N ARG A 17 -27.10 -4.43 -3.49
CA ARG A 17 -26.24 -5.65 -3.45
C ARG A 17 -24.74 -5.35 -3.58
N ILE A 18 -24.36 -4.23 -4.19
CA ILE A 18 -22.96 -3.81 -4.33
C ILE A 18 -22.47 -3.25 -2.98
N LEU A 19 -23.29 -2.42 -2.32
CA LEU A 19 -22.95 -1.81 -1.04
C LEU A 19 -22.82 -2.86 0.08
N GLU A 20 -23.58 -3.95 0.02
CA GLU A 20 -23.50 -5.05 0.99
C GLU A 20 -22.22 -5.89 0.83
N LYS A 21 -21.64 -5.96 -0.37
CA LYS A 21 -20.41 -6.74 -0.64
C LYS A 21 -19.12 -5.93 -0.59
N VAL A 22 -19.18 -4.63 -0.87
CA VAL A 22 -18.00 -3.77 -0.90
C VAL A 22 -17.85 -3.08 0.45
N SER A 23 -16.94 -3.58 1.29
CA SER A 23 -16.54 -2.90 2.52
C SER A 23 -15.72 -1.65 2.18
N ILE A 24 -16.16 -0.48 2.66
CA ILE A 24 -15.49 0.81 2.46
C ILE A 24 -14.80 1.21 3.76
N TYR A 25 -13.53 1.64 3.68
CA TYR A 25 -12.82 2.23 4.82
C TYR A 25 -12.46 3.69 4.52
N GLY A 26 -12.88 4.65 5.35
CA GLY A 26 -12.48 6.06 5.25
C GLY A 26 -12.72 6.72 3.88
N ASP A 27 -11.68 7.34 3.31
CA ASP A 27 -11.73 8.08 2.03
C ASP A 27 -11.76 7.15 0.78
N GLN A 28 -11.81 5.84 0.99
CA GLN A 28 -11.78 4.83 -0.09
C GLN A 28 -13.08 4.76 -0.90
N HIS A 29 -14.14 5.46 -0.49
CA HIS A 29 -15.41 5.55 -1.22
C HIS A 29 -15.22 5.99 -2.68
N ARG A 30 -14.17 6.78 -2.98
CA ARG A 30 -13.83 7.22 -4.34
C ARG A 30 -13.52 6.05 -5.28
N PHE A 31 -12.98 4.96 -4.76
CA PHE A 31 -12.56 3.79 -5.53
C PHE A 31 -13.64 2.71 -5.68
N LEU A 32 -14.87 2.97 -5.21
CA LEU A 32 -15.99 2.05 -5.35
C LEU A 32 -16.20 1.52 -6.78
N PRO A 33 -16.14 2.35 -7.84
CA PRO A 33 -16.32 1.89 -9.22
C PRO A 33 -15.30 0.81 -9.61
N ILE A 34 -14.04 1.00 -9.22
CA ILE A 34 -12.96 0.05 -9.48
C ILE A 34 -13.17 -1.24 -8.68
N LEU A 35 -13.52 -1.11 -7.39
CA LEU A 35 -13.79 -2.27 -6.53
C LEU A 35 -14.98 -3.07 -7.04
N ALA A 36 -16.09 -2.42 -7.38
CA ALA A 36 -17.28 -3.05 -7.93
C ALA A 36 -16.96 -3.79 -9.24
N HIS A 37 -16.21 -3.18 -10.14
CA HIS A 37 -15.77 -3.84 -11.36
C HIS A 37 -14.93 -5.10 -11.05
N ARG A 38 -14.00 -5.01 -10.09
CA ARG A 38 -13.15 -6.13 -9.69
C ARG A 38 -13.92 -7.27 -9.00
N TYR A 39 -15.04 -6.96 -8.33
CA TYR A 39 -15.97 -7.96 -7.81
C TYR A 39 -16.90 -8.55 -8.89
N GLY A 40 -16.74 -8.16 -10.16
CA GLY A 40 -17.47 -8.72 -11.31
C GLY A 40 -18.75 -7.97 -11.67
N TYR A 41 -19.00 -6.80 -11.07
CA TYR A 41 -20.15 -5.97 -11.42
C TYR A 41 -19.88 -5.15 -12.70
N LYS A 42 -20.93 -4.92 -13.49
CA LYS A 42 -20.87 -4.00 -14.64
C LYS A 42 -20.93 -2.56 -14.13
N VAL A 43 -19.94 -1.77 -14.50
CA VAL A 43 -19.85 -0.33 -14.18
C VAL A 43 -19.81 0.42 -15.50
N ARG A 44 -20.60 1.49 -15.61
CA ARG A 44 -20.69 2.33 -16.81
C ARG A 44 -20.67 3.80 -16.40
N GLU A 45 -19.88 4.59 -17.11
CA GLU A 45 -19.93 6.05 -17.01
C GLU A 45 -21.03 6.59 -17.93
N VAL A 46 -21.81 7.54 -17.42
CA VAL A 46 -22.88 8.20 -18.18
C VAL A 46 -22.53 9.69 -18.23
N PRO A 47 -22.34 10.28 -19.41
CA PRO A 47 -22.06 11.70 -19.52
C PRO A 47 -23.27 12.51 -19.02
N LEU A 48 -23.01 13.45 -18.12
CA LEU A 48 -24.01 14.32 -17.51
C LEU A 48 -23.54 15.77 -17.66
N ALA A 49 -24.48 16.66 -17.95
CA ALA A 49 -24.19 18.09 -18.00
C ALA A 49 -23.92 18.60 -16.57
N GLN A 50 -22.78 19.25 -16.38
CA GLN A 50 -22.40 19.83 -15.10
C GLN A 50 -23.15 21.16 -14.87
N SER A 51 -23.51 21.46 -13.62
CA SER A 51 -24.27 22.66 -13.31
C SER A 51 -23.39 23.90 -13.46
N LYS A 52 -23.97 25.00 -13.98
CA LYS A 52 -23.29 26.30 -14.09
C LYS A 52 -22.96 26.93 -12.73
N GLN A 53 -23.56 26.41 -11.66
CA GLN A 53 -23.37 26.88 -10.27
C GLN A 53 -22.27 26.10 -9.54
N ASP A 54 -21.69 25.06 -10.15
CA ASP A 54 -20.64 24.26 -9.52
C ASP A 54 -19.33 25.08 -9.46
N ILE A 55 -18.95 25.48 -8.24
CA ILE A 55 -17.73 26.25 -7.99
C ILE A 55 -16.52 25.31 -8.04
N TYR A 56 -15.60 25.58 -8.96
CA TYR A 56 -14.35 24.81 -9.09
C TYR A 56 -13.28 25.34 -8.15
N GLN A 57 -12.95 24.59 -7.10
CA GLN A 57 -11.64 24.72 -6.47
C GLN A 57 -10.68 23.77 -7.21
N LYS A 58 -9.85 24.35 -8.09
CA LYS A 58 -8.99 23.57 -9.02
C LYS A 58 -7.93 22.69 -8.33
N LEU A 59 -7.55 23.01 -7.10
CA LEU A 59 -6.45 22.33 -6.40
C LEU A 59 -6.79 22.11 -4.93
N TYR A 60 -6.54 20.89 -4.45
CA TYR A 60 -6.68 20.56 -3.04
C TYR A 60 -5.40 20.97 -2.27
N PRO A 61 -5.46 21.16 -0.95
CA PRO A 61 -4.26 21.31 -0.13
C PRO A 61 -3.35 20.08 -0.25
N MET A 62 -2.02 20.27 -0.17
CA MET A 62 -1.04 19.18 -0.30
C MET A 62 -1.31 17.98 0.63
N GLY A 63 -1.75 18.23 1.86
CA GLY A 63 -2.10 17.17 2.81
C GLY A 63 -3.24 16.25 2.34
N VAL A 64 -4.14 16.74 1.47
CA VAL A 64 -5.20 15.90 0.88
C VAL A 64 -4.62 14.96 -0.18
N TYR A 65 -3.65 15.41 -0.98
CA TYR A 65 -2.99 14.56 -1.97
C TYR A 65 -2.19 13.45 -1.29
N SER A 66 -1.44 13.76 -0.23
CA SER A 66 -0.69 12.76 0.54
C SER A 66 -1.61 11.69 1.13
N ARG A 67 -2.75 12.09 1.74
CA ARG A 67 -3.75 11.14 2.25
C ARG A 67 -4.32 10.25 1.15
N ARG A 68 -4.71 10.83 0.02
CA ARG A 68 -5.23 10.08 -1.14
C ARG A 68 -4.21 9.09 -1.70
N LEU A 69 -2.93 9.43 -1.71
CA LEU A 69 -1.86 8.53 -2.13
C LEU A 69 -1.72 7.34 -1.16
N LEU A 70 -1.73 7.60 0.16
CA LEU A 70 -1.68 6.56 1.18
C LEU A 70 -2.92 5.63 1.12
N ASP A 71 -4.10 6.18 0.85
CA ASP A 71 -5.31 5.38 0.66
C ASP A 71 -5.24 4.50 -0.58
N LEU A 72 -4.70 5.02 -1.69
CA LEU A 72 -4.48 4.24 -2.91
C LEU A 72 -3.50 3.09 -2.67
N LEU A 73 -2.38 3.36 -1.98
CA LEU A 73 -1.41 2.34 -1.58
C LEU A 73 -2.06 1.28 -0.68
N SER A 74 -2.90 1.71 0.25
CA SER A 74 -3.61 0.82 1.18
C SER A 74 -4.61 -0.08 0.45
N ILE A 75 -5.41 0.46 -0.47
CA ILE A 75 -6.31 -0.34 -1.32
C ILE A 75 -5.49 -1.26 -2.21
N PHE A 76 -4.46 -0.76 -2.88
CA PHE A 76 -3.62 -1.59 -3.73
C PHE A 76 -3.07 -2.77 -2.92
N PHE A 77 -2.59 -2.50 -1.70
CA PHE A 77 -2.09 -3.51 -0.80
C PHE A 77 -3.18 -4.50 -0.41
N LEU A 78 -4.33 -4.01 0.07
CA LEU A 78 -5.46 -4.84 0.45
C LEU A 78 -5.87 -5.73 -0.73
N VAL A 79 -6.18 -5.16 -1.88
CA VAL A 79 -6.74 -5.96 -2.98
C VAL A 79 -5.69 -6.84 -3.67
N LYS A 80 -4.39 -6.52 -3.62
CA LYS A 80 -3.32 -7.39 -4.15
C LYS A 80 -2.90 -8.47 -3.17
N PHE A 81 -2.87 -8.17 -1.86
CA PHE A 81 -2.29 -9.05 -0.84
C PHE A 81 -3.30 -9.76 0.06
N THR A 82 -4.59 -9.40 0.08
CA THR A 82 -5.62 -10.11 0.88
C THR A 82 -5.68 -11.62 0.58
N ARG A 83 -5.28 -12.05 -0.63
CA ARG A 83 -5.22 -13.48 -0.97
C ARG A 83 -4.05 -14.23 -0.30
N LYS A 84 -2.92 -13.57 -0.02
CA LYS A 84 -1.69 -14.17 0.58
C LYS A 84 -0.82 -13.10 1.26
N PRO A 85 -1.27 -12.48 2.37
CA PRO A 85 -0.55 -11.37 3.01
C PRO A 85 0.83 -11.81 3.52
N LEU A 86 0.93 -13.04 4.03
CA LEU A 86 2.19 -13.65 4.47
C LEU A 86 3.25 -13.74 3.37
N ARG A 87 2.88 -13.78 2.09
CA ARG A 87 3.88 -13.90 1.01
C ARG A 87 4.65 -12.60 0.80
N PHE A 88 4.01 -11.45 1.03
CA PHE A 88 4.68 -10.15 0.94
C PHE A 88 5.58 -9.94 2.15
N PHE A 89 5.01 -10.05 3.35
CA PHE A 89 5.76 -9.90 4.60
C PHE A 89 6.86 -10.95 4.75
N GLY A 90 6.63 -12.17 4.27
CA GLY A 90 7.65 -13.22 4.24
C GLY A 90 8.78 -12.95 3.25
N LEU A 91 8.53 -12.37 2.08
CA LEU A 91 9.59 -11.96 1.14
C LEU A 91 10.41 -10.80 1.69
N THR A 92 9.75 -9.77 2.23
CA THR A 92 10.45 -8.62 2.83
C THR A 92 11.20 -9.03 4.10
N GLY A 93 10.59 -9.86 4.94
CA GLY A 93 11.22 -10.40 6.15
C GLY A 93 12.42 -11.28 5.83
N LEU A 94 12.27 -12.23 4.92
CA LEU A 94 13.37 -13.09 4.46
C LEU A 94 14.52 -12.27 3.85
N SER A 95 14.22 -11.22 3.09
CA SER A 95 15.26 -10.34 2.54
C SER A 95 16.02 -9.58 3.64
N SER A 96 15.32 -9.10 4.67
CA SER A 96 15.94 -8.45 5.83
C SER A 96 16.78 -9.44 6.65
N LEU A 97 16.27 -10.65 6.84
CA LEU A 97 16.95 -11.73 7.56
C LEU A 97 18.22 -12.19 6.84
N LEU A 98 18.17 -12.34 5.51
CA LEU A 98 19.35 -12.67 4.70
C LEU A 98 20.39 -11.55 4.73
N ALA A 99 19.96 -10.29 4.56
CA ALA A 99 20.85 -9.14 4.62
C ALA A 99 21.52 -9.00 6.00
N GLY A 100 20.73 -9.11 7.07
CA GLY A 100 21.22 -9.09 8.45
C GLY A 100 22.14 -10.27 8.76
N GLY A 101 21.81 -11.47 8.27
CA GLY A 101 22.64 -12.68 8.41
C GLY A 101 23.98 -12.56 7.71
N ILE A 102 24.00 -12.11 6.45
CA ILE A 102 25.25 -11.86 5.69
C ILE A 102 26.09 -10.80 6.39
N TYR A 103 25.48 -9.69 6.81
CA TYR A 103 26.16 -8.59 7.47
C TYR A 103 26.77 -9.00 8.82
N THR A 104 26.01 -9.74 9.63
CA THR A 104 26.51 -10.26 10.91
C THR A 104 27.58 -11.33 10.70
N GLY A 105 27.42 -12.20 9.69
CA GLY A 105 28.43 -13.18 9.29
C GLY A 105 29.76 -12.52 8.88
N TYR A 106 29.70 -11.40 8.15
CA TYR A 106 30.88 -10.60 7.82
C TYR A 106 31.56 -10.03 9.07
N LEU A 107 30.80 -9.48 10.02
CA LEU A 107 31.35 -8.96 11.28
C LEU A 107 31.98 -10.06 12.14
N VAL A 108 31.36 -11.24 12.20
CA VAL A 108 31.91 -12.42 12.89
C VAL A 108 33.19 -12.91 12.22
N PHE A 109 33.25 -12.93 10.89
CA PHE A 109 34.48 -13.24 10.16
C PHE A 109 35.60 -12.24 10.50
N GLN A 110 35.30 -10.93 10.52
CA GLN A 110 36.26 -9.91 10.92
C GLN A 110 36.76 -10.11 12.37
N ARG A 111 35.90 -10.58 13.29
CA ARG A 111 36.31 -10.93 14.65
C ARG A 111 37.34 -12.05 14.66
N LEU A 112 37.03 -13.15 13.99
CA LEU A 112 37.76 -14.40 14.08
C LEU A 112 39.12 -14.33 13.39
N TYR A 113 39.20 -13.62 12.25
CA TYR A 113 40.42 -13.57 11.43
C TYR A 113 41.23 -12.28 11.60
N MET A 114 40.60 -11.15 11.95
CA MET A 114 41.28 -9.86 12.09
C MET A 114 41.38 -9.39 13.55
N GLY A 115 40.85 -10.15 14.52
CA GLY A 115 40.96 -9.84 15.96
C GLY A 115 40.19 -8.59 16.40
N VAL A 116 39.38 -8.00 15.52
CA VAL A 116 38.72 -6.71 15.73
C VAL A 116 37.62 -6.84 16.79
N ALA A 117 37.50 -5.88 17.73
CA ALA A 117 36.45 -5.89 18.76
C ALA A 117 35.06 -5.61 18.17
N LEU A 118 34.05 -6.39 18.58
CA LEU A 118 32.66 -6.31 18.10
C LEU A 118 31.73 -5.50 19.04
N ALA A 119 32.04 -5.46 20.34
CA ALA A 119 31.11 -5.02 21.37
C ALA A 119 30.68 -3.54 21.27
N ASP A 120 31.56 -2.65 20.81
CA ASP A 120 31.30 -1.20 20.78
C ASP A 120 30.82 -0.68 19.42
N ARG A 121 30.49 -1.56 18.47
CA ARG A 121 30.13 -1.13 17.12
C ARG A 121 28.61 -1.07 16.93
N PRO A 122 28.03 0.10 16.56
CA PRO A 122 26.61 0.19 16.19
C PRO A 122 26.26 -0.70 14.98
N ALA A 123 27.27 -1.12 14.21
CA ALA A 123 27.16 -2.14 13.17
C ALA A 123 26.54 -3.45 13.69
N LEU A 124 26.93 -3.95 14.87
CA LEU A 124 26.37 -5.22 15.37
C LEU A 124 24.90 -5.08 15.73
N LEU A 125 24.51 -3.94 16.32
CA LEU A 125 23.12 -3.62 16.62
C LEU A 125 22.26 -3.51 15.35
N LEU A 126 22.78 -2.89 14.29
CA LEU A 126 22.09 -2.81 13.00
C LEU A 126 21.89 -4.20 12.38
N GLY A 127 22.90 -5.07 12.43
CA GLY A 127 22.79 -6.46 11.96
C GLY A 127 21.74 -7.26 12.72
N LEU A 128 21.73 -7.14 14.05
CA LEU A 128 20.73 -7.79 14.92
C LEU A 128 19.33 -7.25 14.64
N LEU A 129 19.17 -5.93 14.50
CA LEU A 129 17.90 -5.29 14.20
C LEU A 129 17.32 -5.79 12.87
N LEU A 130 18.15 -5.93 11.83
CA LEU A 130 17.74 -6.46 10.54
C LEU A 130 17.29 -7.93 10.62
N ILE A 131 17.92 -8.73 11.48
CA ILE A 131 17.50 -10.12 11.73
C ILE A 131 16.17 -10.15 12.48
N VAL A 132 16.03 -9.38 13.57
CA VAL A 132 14.80 -9.33 14.37
C VAL A 132 13.61 -8.82 13.56
N LEU A 133 13.80 -7.82 12.70
CA LEU A 133 12.78 -7.32 11.78
C LEU A 133 12.44 -8.31 10.66
N GLY A 134 13.31 -9.29 10.40
CA GLY A 134 13.15 -10.29 9.36
C GLY A 134 12.42 -11.57 9.76
N ILE A 135 12.31 -11.83 11.07
CA ILE A 135 11.57 -12.95 11.68
C ILE A 135 10.09 -12.62 11.74
#